data_AF-A0A7K1FU44-F1
#
_entry.id   AF-A0A7K1FU44-F1
#
_cell.length_a   1.000
_cell.length_b   1.000
_cell.length_c   1.000
_cell.angle_alpha   90.00
_cell.angle_beta   90.00
_cell.angle_gamma   90.00
#
_symmetry.space_group_name_H-M   'P 1'
#
loop_
_entity.id
_entity.type
_entity.pdbx_description
1 polymer ?
#
loop_
_entity_poly.entity_id
_entity_poly.type
_entity_poly.pdbx_seq_one_letter_code
_entity_poly.pdbx_strand_id
1 'polypeptide(L)'
;MKDNFKISDKEVLDARNTIFKDYGIPELEKNGYVKSPFKTSWFGQYDSNIRGYSYELCKLTNQNQLHFINASMLKGEKRIKISLNIFELNEKLNSLDDLKDCDGINFKLPPNDLTIMELRYDDYKGPPVFHILFLPWHKLGNIKSKSSFEKEVRKLRDLVKKDMDNIDSFEKRWHELHKPNITDKEGNVIKK
;
A
#
# COMPACT_ATOMS: atom_id res chain seq x y z
N MET A 1 42.54 1.80 -2.43
CA MET A 1 41.19 2.41 -2.37
C MET A 1 40.19 1.28 -2.23
N LYS A 2 39.29 1.30 -1.23
CA LYS A 2 38.15 0.37 -1.21
C LYS A 2 37.15 0.91 -2.23
N ASP A 3 36.88 0.15 -3.29
CA ASP A 3 35.78 0.47 -4.20
C ASP A 3 34.49 0.51 -3.40
N ASN A 4 33.91 1.72 -3.28
CA ASN A 4 32.61 1.88 -2.67
C ASN A 4 31.59 1.25 -3.61
N PHE A 5 31.00 0.14 -3.19
CA PHE A 5 29.90 -0.49 -3.92
C PHE A 5 28.81 0.54 -4.19
N LYS A 6 28.50 0.74 -5.48
CA LYS A 6 27.48 1.67 -5.93
C LYS A 6 26.38 0.89 -6.63
N ILE A 7 25.19 0.94 -6.06
CA ILE A 7 23.96 0.44 -6.69
C ILE A 7 23.19 1.62 -7.26
N SER A 8 22.61 1.46 -8.45
CA SER A 8 21.83 2.54 -9.06
C SER A 8 20.45 2.67 -8.41
N ASP A 9 19.90 3.88 -8.39
CA ASP A 9 18.52 4.11 -7.92
C ASP A 9 17.49 3.32 -8.73
N LYS A 10 17.81 3.01 -9.99
CA LYS A 10 16.98 2.18 -10.85
C LYS A 10 16.93 0.75 -10.32
N GLU A 11 18.07 0.13 -10.01
CA GLU A 11 18.10 -1.22 -9.44
C GLU A 11 17.39 -1.29 -8.08
N VAL A 12 17.52 -0.25 -7.25
CA VAL A 12 16.80 -0.14 -5.97
C VAL A 12 15.29 -0.01 -6.17
N LEU A 13 14.86 0.75 -7.18
CA LEU A 13 13.45 0.87 -7.57
C LEU A 13 12.89 -0.45 -8.11
N ASP A 14 13.59 -1.06 -9.08
CA ASP A 14 13.18 -2.30 -9.73
C ASP A 14 13.05 -3.42 -8.69
N ALA A 15 13.99 -3.55 -7.76
CA ALA A 15 13.91 -4.56 -6.70
C ALA A 15 12.68 -4.37 -5.80
N ARG A 16 12.34 -3.15 -5.41
CA ARG A 16 11.14 -2.86 -4.61
C ARG A 16 9.85 -3.16 -5.39
N ASN A 17 9.82 -2.76 -6.66
CA ASN A 17 8.71 -3.04 -7.55
C ASN A 17 8.47 -4.54 -7.71
N THR A 18 9.54 -5.30 -7.99
CA THR A 18 9.51 -6.77 -8.07
C THR A 18 9.05 -7.40 -6.75
N ILE A 19 9.53 -6.93 -5.60
CA ILE A 19 9.09 -7.43 -4.30
C ILE A 19 7.58 -7.28 -4.15
N PHE A 20 7.04 -6.07 -4.37
CA PHE A 20 5.61 -5.85 -4.17
C PHE A 20 4.78 -6.61 -5.19
N LYS A 21 5.19 -6.60 -6.46
CA LYS A 21 4.49 -7.29 -7.55
C LYS A 21 4.44 -8.81 -7.37
N ASP A 22 5.57 -9.43 -7.01
CA ASP A 22 5.69 -10.88 -7.03
C ASP A 22 5.41 -11.53 -5.66
N TYR A 23 5.42 -10.75 -4.58
CA TYR A 23 5.23 -11.26 -3.21
C TYR A 23 4.21 -10.49 -2.37
N GLY A 24 3.93 -9.22 -2.70
CA GLY A 24 2.89 -8.45 -2.01
C GLY A 24 1.51 -8.71 -2.59
N ILE A 25 1.35 -8.46 -3.90
CA ILE A 25 0.08 -8.62 -4.61
C ILE A 25 -0.49 -10.04 -4.47
N PRO A 26 0.28 -11.13 -4.67
CA PRO A 26 -0.29 -12.47 -4.53
C PRO A 26 -0.83 -12.79 -3.14
N GLU A 27 -0.24 -12.23 -2.08
CA GLU A 27 -0.74 -12.43 -0.71
C GLU A 27 -1.99 -11.56 -0.45
N LEU A 28 -2.06 -10.36 -1.02
CA LEU A 28 -3.29 -9.56 -1.03
C LEU A 28 -4.43 -10.25 -1.78
N GLU A 29 -4.13 -10.86 -2.93
CA GLU A 29 -5.11 -11.61 -3.75
C GLU A 29 -5.71 -12.80 -3.00
N LYS A 30 -4.91 -13.53 -2.23
CA LYS A 30 -5.42 -14.58 -1.32
C LYS A 30 -6.39 -14.03 -0.27
N ASN A 31 -6.20 -12.77 0.15
CA ASN A 31 -7.05 -12.07 1.10
C ASN A 31 -8.24 -11.35 0.43
N GLY A 32 -8.49 -11.61 -0.86
CA GLY A 32 -9.67 -11.10 -1.59
C GLY A 32 -9.48 -9.71 -2.18
N TYR A 33 -8.29 -9.13 -2.13
CA TYR A 33 -7.99 -7.90 -2.86
C TYR A 33 -7.75 -8.20 -4.34
N VAL A 34 -8.28 -7.37 -5.21
CA VAL A 34 -8.04 -7.45 -6.66
C VAL A 34 -7.57 -6.11 -7.17
N LYS A 35 -7.07 -6.07 -8.41
CA LYS A 35 -6.81 -4.81 -9.09
C LYS A 35 -8.04 -3.91 -9.01
N SER A 36 -7.83 -2.66 -8.64
CA SER A 36 -8.90 -1.67 -8.57
C SER A 36 -9.66 -1.54 -9.91
N PRO A 37 -11.01 -1.50 -9.87
CA PRO A 37 -11.82 -1.44 -11.07
C PRO A 37 -11.88 -0.04 -11.71
N PHE A 38 -11.54 1.02 -10.97
CA PHE A 38 -11.72 2.40 -11.42
C PHE A 38 -10.91 2.74 -12.68
N LYS A 39 -11.45 3.64 -13.52
CA LYS A 39 -10.78 4.13 -14.74
C LYS A 39 -9.44 4.79 -14.46
N THR A 40 -9.32 5.46 -13.32
CA THR A 40 -8.14 6.20 -12.88
C THR A 40 -7.19 5.38 -12.02
N SER A 41 -7.40 4.06 -11.92
CA SER A 41 -6.54 3.16 -11.15
C SER A 41 -5.18 2.96 -11.81
N TRP A 42 -4.14 2.93 -10.99
CA TRP A 42 -2.78 2.61 -11.42
C TRP A 42 -2.40 1.20 -10.98
N PHE A 43 -1.72 0.45 -11.85
CA PHE A 43 -1.38 -0.93 -11.56
C PHE A 43 -0.03 -1.33 -12.18
N GLY A 44 1.04 -0.72 -11.67
CA GLY A 44 2.42 -1.11 -11.97
C GLY A 44 3.00 -0.54 -13.26
N GLN A 45 2.31 0.39 -13.92
CA GLN A 45 2.91 1.21 -14.98
C GLN A 45 3.93 2.17 -14.38
N TYR A 46 5.06 2.38 -15.07
CA TYR A 46 6.02 3.40 -14.65
C TYR A 46 5.43 4.78 -14.94
N ASP A 47 5.28 5.60 -13.91
CA ASP A 47 4.82 6.98 -14.01
C ASP A 47 6.02 7.92 -13.99
N SER A 48 6.17 8.69 -15.07
CA SER A 48 7.24 9.68 -15.22
C SER A 48 7.08 10.89 -14.32
N ASN A 49 5.85 11.23 -13.90
CA ASN A 49 5.56 12.38 -13.04
C ASN A 49 6.10 12.16 -11.63
N ILE A 50 5.80 11.00 -11.03
CA ILE A 50 6.34 10.62 -9.72
C ILE A 50 7.71 9.94 -9.83
N ARG A 51 8.13 9.57 -11.05
CA ARG A 51 9.35 8.79 -11.35
C ARG A 51 9.37 7.47 -10.58
N GLY A 52 8.32 6.66 -10.74
CA GLY A 52 8.10 5.50 -9.88
C GLY A 52 7.01 4.56 -10.34
N TYR A 53 6.61 3.67 -9.43
CA TYR A 53 5.52 2.70 -9.62
C TYR A 53 4.46 2.90 -8.55
N SER A 54 3.20 2.75 -8.94
CA SER A 54 2.05 2.73 -8.03
C SER A 54 1.11 1.58 -8.35
N TYR A 55 0.48 1.06 -7.30
CA TYR A 55 -0.50 -0.02 -7.36
C TYR A 55 -1.69 0.35 -6.49
N GLU A 56 -2.88 0.15 -7.04
CA GLU A 56 -4.14 0.28 -6.34
C GLU A 56 -4.90 -1.03 -6.40
N LEU A 57 -5.22 -1.57 -5.23
CA LEU A 57 -6.02 -2.78 -5.07
C LEU A 57 -7.24 -2.49 -4.20
N CYS A 58 -8.34 -3.18 -4.52
CA CYS A 58 -9.61 -3.03 -3.84
C CYS A 58 -10.14 -4.39 -3.36
N LYS A 59 -10.85 -4.38 -2.23
CA LYS A 59 -11.62 -5.51 -1.71
C LYS A 59 -12.99 -4.99 -1.29
N LEU A 60 -14.05 -5.60 -1.84
CA LEU A 60 -15.42 -5.34 -1.39
C LEU A 60 -15.80 -6.42 -0.36
N THR A 61 -16.17 -6.02 0.84
CA THR A 61 -16.55 -6.95 1.91
C THR A 61 -18.06 -7.19 1.95
N ASN A 62 -18.46 -8.29 2.60
CA ASN A 62 -19.88 -8.61 2.82
C ASN A 62 -20.61 -7.58 3.70
N GLN A 63 -19.87 -6.72 4.40
CA GLN A 63 -20.40 -5.64 5.25
C GLN A 63 -20.56 -4.33 4.46
N ASN A 64 -20.53 -4.40 3.13
CA ASN A 64 -20.60 -3.26 2.24
C ASN A 64 -19.46 -2.24 2.44
N GLN A 65 -18.29 -2.74 2.84
CA GLN A 65 -17.10 -1.91 2.96
C GLN A 65 -16.21 -2.07 1.74
N LEU A 66 -15.67 -0.95 1.26
CA LEU A 66 -14.69 -0.91 0.19
C LEU A 66 -13.33 -0.59 0.80
N HIS A 67 -12.44 -1.58 0.78
CA HIS A 67 -11.07 -1.44 1.27
C HIS A 67 -10.15 -1.10 0.11
N PHE A 68 -9.26 -0.14 0.32
CA PHE A 68 -8.23 0.26 -0.63
C PHE A 68 -6.84 0.00 -0.09
N ILE A 69 -6.01 -0.67 -0.89
CA ILE A 69 -4.57 -0.71 -0.68
C ILE A 69 -3.90 0.11 -1.78
N ASN A 70 -3.17 1.13 -1.37
CA ASN A 70 -2.32 1.92 -2.24
C ASN A 70 -0.86 1.67 -1.89
N ALA A 71 -0.10 1.18 -2.86
CA ALA A 71 1.35 1.02 -2.74
C ALA A 71 2.09 1.92 -3.74
N SER A 72 3.12 2.65 -3.28
CA SER A 72 3.94 3.49 -4.14
C SER A 72 5.43 3.36 -3.85
N MET A 73 6.22 3.47 -4.93
CA MET A 73 7.68 3.31 -4.94
C MET A 73 8.30 4.37 -5.85
N LEU A 74 9.01 5.32 -5.26
CA LEU A 74 9.65 6.42 -6.00
C LEU A 74 11.14 6.14 -6.24
N LYS A 75 11.68 6.59 -7.39
CA LYS A 75 13.12 6.55 -7.66
C LYS A 75 13.89 7.43 -6.67
N GLY A 76 15.03 6.95 -6.20
CA GLY A 76 15.85 7.63 -5.19
C GLY A 76 15.42 7.39 -3.75
N GLU A 77 14.22 6.85 -3.53
CA GLU A 77 13.81 6.35 -2.21
C GLU A 77 14.24 4.89 -2.00
N LYS A 78 14.20 4.42 -0.75
CA LYS A 78 14.43 3.01 -0.38
C LYS A 78 13.18 2.32 0.13
N ARG A 79 12.07 3.05 0.29
CA ARG A 79 10.82 2.60 0.92
C ARG A 79 9.82 2.10 -0.14
N ILE A 80 8.97 1.17 0.26
CA ILE A 80 7.67 0.87 -0.34
C ILE A 80 6.64 1.49 0.61
N LYS A 81 5.94 2.53 0.17
CA LYS A 81 4.87 3.14 0.96
C LYS A 81 3.61 2.35 0.69
N ILE A 82 3.03 1.72 1.71
CA ILE A 82 1.81 0.91 1.59
C ILE A 82 0.81 1.51 2.55
N SER A 83 -0.38 1.84 2.06
CA SER A 83 -1.42 2.49 2.83
C SER A 83 -2.75 1.79 2.64
N LEU A 84 -3.55 1.81 3.71
CA LEU A 84 -4.89 1.26 3.78
C LEU A 84 -5.90 2.38 4.04
N ASN A 85 -7.02 2.33 3.34
CA ASN A 85 -8.19 3.14 3.66
C ASN A 85 -9.45 2.29 3.51
N ILE A 86 -10.46 2.55 4.34
CA ILE A 86 -11.70 1.77 4.36
C ILE A 86 -12.90 2.73 4.31
N PHE A 87 -13.82 2.43 3.41
CA PHE A 87 -15.05 3.18 3.21
C PHE A 87 -16.25 2.28 3.43
N GLU A 88 -17.37 2.86 3.86
CA GLU A 88 -18.67 2.21 3.86
C GLU A 88 -19.45 2.75 2.67
N LEU A 89 -20.00 1.87 1.84
CA LEU A 89 -20.79 2.30 0.71
C LEU A 89 -22.24 2.52 1.17
N ASN A 90 -22.85 3.63 0.75
CA ASN A 90 -24.25 3.91 1.03
C ASN A 90 -25.19 2.95 0.30
N GLU A 91 -24.77 2.48 -0.88
CA GLU A 91 -25.51 1.52 -1.68
C GLU A 91 -24.79 0.18 -1.66
N LYS A 92 -25.57 -0.91 -1.61
CA LYS A 92 -24.99 -2.26 -1.67
C LYS A 92 -24.58 -2.56 -3.10
N LEU A 93 -23.30 -2.80 -3.32
CA LEU A 93 -22.79 -3.27 -4.60
C LEU A 93 -22.89 -4.79 -4.69
N ASN A 94 -23.13 -5.30 -5.90
CA ASN A 94 -23.13 -6.73 -6.15
C ASN A 94 -21.71 -7.21 -6.45
N SER A 95 -20.90 -6.36 -7.08
CA SER A 95 -19.51 -6.67 -7.43
C SER A 95 -18.65 -5.41 -7.54
N LEU A 96 -17.33 -5.59 -7.54
CA LEU A 96 -16.40 -4.50 -7.88
C LEU A 96 -16.53 -4.02 -9.33
N ASP A 97 -17.08 -4.82 -10.24
CA ASP A 97 -17.29 -4.43 -11.63
C ASP A 97 -18.30 -3.28 -11.77
N ASP A 98 -19.17 -3.09 -10.77
CA ASP A 98 -20.12 -1.99 -10.69
C ASP A 98 -19.42 -0.61 -10.61
N LEU A 99 -18.12 -0.60 -10.28
CA LEU A 99 -17.28 0.60 -10.13
C LEU A 99 -16.38 0.88 -11.34
N LYS A 100 -16.40 0.02 -12.37
CA LYS A 100 -15.48 0.13 -13.52
C LYS A 100 -15.59 1.43 -14.30
N ASP A 101 -16.76 2.06 -14.23
CA ASP A 101 -17.07 3.28 -14.96
C ASP A 101 -16.86 4.56 -14.16
N CYS A 102 -16.65 4.43 -12.85
CA CYS A 102 -16.46 5.52 -11.89
C CYS A 102 -15.03 6.08 -11.93
N ASP A 103 -14.90 7.36 -11.56
CA ASP A 103 -13.61 7.98 -11.32
C ASP A 103 -13.24 7.81 -9.84
N GLY A 104 -12.28 6.94 -9.54
CA GLY A 104 -11.86 6.62 -8.18
C GLY A 104 -11.15 7.78 -7.46
N ILE A 105 -11.04 8.96 -8.08
CA ILE A 105 -10.28 10.10 -7.56
C ILE A 105 -10.83 10.63 -6.23
N ASN A 106 -12.14 10.66 -6.01
CA ASN A 106 -12.72 11.23 -4.80
C ASN A 106 -12.39 10.41 -3.55
N PHE A 107 -12.14 9.11 -3.68
CA PHE A 107 -11.64 8.27 -2.57
C PHE A 107 -10.24 8.69 -2.08
N LYS A 108 -9.52 9.51 -2.85
CA LYS A 108 -8.16 9.98 -2.55
C LYS A 108 -8.08 11.46 -2.18
N LEU A 109 -9.20 12.17 -2.23
CA LEU A 109 -9.25 13.61 -1.95
C LEU A 109 -9.87 13.87 -0.57
N PRO A 110 -9.60 15.03 0.05
CA PRO A 110 -10.28 15.42 1.27
C PRO A 110 -11.81 15.39 1.13
N PRO A 111 -12.54 14.87 2.13
CA PRO A 111 -12.08 14.43 3.44
C PRO A 111 -11.71 12.93 3.52
N ASN A 112 -11.73 12.20 2.41
CA ASN A 112 -11.47 10.75 2.37
C ASN A 112 -10.00 10.40 2.62
N ASP A 113 -9.07 11.28 2.28
CA ASP A 113 -7.64 11.08 2.52
C ASP A 113 -7.24 11.19 4.02
N LEU A 114 -8.09 11.80 4.85
CA LEU A 114 -7.82 12.01 6.27
C LEU A 114 -7.82 10.72 7.10
N THR A 115 -8.40 9.64 6.58
CA THR A 115 -8.46 8.33 7.25
C THR A 115 -7.48 7.33 6.67
N ILE A 116 -6.58 7.75 5.78
CA ILE A 116 -5.53 6.88 5.26
C ILE A 116 -4.59 6.49 6.41
N MET A 117 -4.29 5.20 6.52
CA MET A 117 -3.30 4.66 7.45
C MET A 117 -2.13 4.05 6.67
N GLU A 118 -0.93 4.60 6.83
CA GLU A 118 0.28 4.01 6.28
C GLU A 118 0.76 2.84 7.16
N LEU A 119 0.87 1.65 6.56
CA LEU A 119 1.23 0.43 7.27
C LEU A 119 2.65 0.53 7.86
N ARG A 120 2.79 0.10 9.11
CA ARG A 120 4.00 0.21 9.95
C ARG A 120 4.42 1.63 10.32
N TYR A 121 3.68 2.66 9.92
CA TYR A 121 3.98 4.06 10.27
C TYR A 121 2.91 4.63 11.20
N ASP A 122 1.64 4.59 10.78
CA ASP A 122 0.51 5.15 11.56
C ASP A 122 -0.14 4.13 12.50
N ASP A 123 0.05 2.84 12.23
CA ASP A 123 -0.55 1.71 12.93
C ASP A 123 0.10 1.39 14.28
N TYR A 124 1.17 2.10 14.66
CA TYR A 124 1.95 1.79 15.85
C TYR A 124 1.17 1.99 17.15
N LYS A 125 1.39 1.08 18.11
CA LYS A 125 0.86 1.15 19.47
C LYS A 125 2.03 1.12 20.46
N GLY A 126 2.36 2.28 21.03
CA GLY A 126 3.39 2.42 22.05
C GLY A 126 4.06 3.80 22.05
N PRO A 127 5.10 4.00 22.88
CA PRO A 127 5.84 5.25 22.91
C PRO A 127 6.62 5.45 21.59
N PRO A 128 6.55 6.64 20.95
CA PRO A 128 7.13 6.90 19.62
C PRO A 128 8.61 6.51 19.46
N VAL A 129 9.39 6.58 20.55
CA VAL A 129 10.82 6.24 20.54
C VAL A 129 11.07 4.77 20.20
N PHE A 130 10.22 3.85 20.68
CA PHE A 130 10.40 2.42 20.39
C PHE A 130 10.07 2.07 18.94
N HIS A 131 9.14 2.80 18.33
CA HIS A 131 8.81 2.66 16.91
C HIS A 131 9.99 3.00 16.02
N ILE A 132 10.65 4.13 16.29
CA ILE A 132 11.81 4.60 15.53
C ILE A 132 12.98 3.61 15.66
N LEU A 133 13.20 3.05 16.85
CA LEU A 133 14.40 2.26 17.15
C LEU A 133 14.30 0.78 16.78
N PHE A 134 13.11 0.16 16.85
CA PHE A 134 13.01 -1.30 16.86
C PHE A 134 12.08 -1.91 15.82
N LEU A 135 11.22 -1.13 15.16
CA LEU A 135 10.28 -1.72 14.21
C LEU A 135 10.87 -1.84 12.80
N PRO A 136 10.66 -2.99 12.15
CA PRO A 136 11.02 -3.14 10.75
C PRO A 136 10.12 -2.23 9.92
N TRP A 137 10.71 -1.61 8.90
CA TRP A 137 10.01 -0.74 7.97
C TRP A 137 9.99 -1.42 6.61
N HIS A 138 9.00 -1.11 5.77
CA HIS A 138 8.98 -1.49 4.36
C HIS A 138 10.07 -0.75 3.56
N LYS A 139 11.34 -0.87 3.93
CA LYS A 139 12.47 -0.19 3.27
C LYS A 139 13.70 -1.08 3.18
N LEU A 140 14.49 -0.88 2.13
CA LEU A 140 15.84 -1.43 2.04
C LEU A 140 16.76 -0.67 3.01
N GLY A 141 17.54 -1.41 3.81
CA GLY A 141 18.46 -0.84 4.78
C GLY A 141 19.78 -0.33 4.17
N ASN A 142 20.86 -0.58 4.90
CA ASN A 142 22.20 -0.14 4.50
C ASN A 142 22.83 -1.13 3.52
N ILE A 143 23.10 -0.65 2.32
CA ILE A 143 23.69 -1.41 1.23
C ILE A 143 25.16 -0.99 1.08
N LYS A 144 26.09 -1.88 1.37
CA LYS A 144 27.56 -1.65 1.30
C LYS A 144 28.27 -2.58 0.32
N SER A 145 27.56 -3.59 -0.20
CA SER A 145 28.04 -4.61 -1.13
C SER A 145 26.86 -5.29 -1.81
N LYS A 146 27.12 -6.03 -2.90
CA LYS A 146 26.09 -6.85 -3.58
C LYS A 146 25.42 -7.85 -2.63
N SER A 147 26.22 -8.55 -1.81
CA SER A 147 25.68 -9.49 -0.82
C SER A 147 24.77 -8.80 0.22
N SER A 148 25.14 -7.58 0.66
CA SER A 148 24.27 -6.82 1.56
C SER A 148 22.98 -6.37 0.88
N PHE A 149 23.03 -5.99 -0.41
CA PHE A 149 21.84 -5.66 -1.18
C PHE A 149 20.88 -6.84 -1.26
N GLU A 150 21.36 -8.01 -1.68
CA GLU A 150 20.56 -9.23 -1.75
C GLU A 150 19.97 -9.63 -0.40
N LYS A 151 20.72 -9.45 0.70
CA LYS A 151 20.23 -9.67 2.06
C LYS A 151 19.08 -8.73 2.41
N GLU A 152 19.21 -7.44 2.12
CA GLU A 152 18.15 -6.46 2.40
C GLU A 152 16.93 -6.67 1.51
N VAL A 153 17.12 -7.07 0.24
CA VAL A 153 16.03 -7.47 -0.67
C VAL A 153 15.26 -8.66 -0.09
N ARG A 154 15.95 -9.71 0.37
CA ARG A 154 15.28 -10.86 1.01
C ARG A 154 14.51 -10.47 2.27
N LYS A 155 15.09 -9.66 3.15
CA LYS A 155 14.39 -9.18 4.36
C LYS A 155 13.14 -8.38 4.02
N LEU A 156 13.25 -7.43 3.08
CA LEU A 156 12.12 -6.61 2.68
C LEU A 156 11.03 -7.46 2.03
N ARG A 157 11.41 -8.42 1.19
CA ARG A 157 10.50 -9.40 0.60
C ARG A 157 9.75 -10.19 1.67
N ASP A 158 10.46 -10.78 2.62
CA ASP A 158 9.86 -11.61 3.65
C ASP A 158 8.93 -10.78 4.56
N LEU A 159 9.27 -9.51 4.82
CA LEU A 159 8.43 -8.56 5.54
C LEU A 159 7.14 -8.23 4.78
N VAL A 160 7.26 -7.77 3.53
CA VAL A 160 6.10 -7.43 2.67
C VAL A 160 5.18 -8.62 2.53
N LYS A 161 5.73 -9.81 2.25
CA LYS A 161 4.95 -11.04 2.13
C LYS A 161 4.16 -11.31 3.41
N LYS A 162 4.83 -11.30 4.56
CA LYS A 162 4.19 -11.54 5.87
C LYS A 162 3.08 -10.53 6.17
N ASP A 163 3.29 -9.26 5.85
CA ASP A 163 2.34 -8.21 6.20
C ASP A 163 1.14 -8.18 5.27
N MET A 164 1.33 -8.46 3.98
CA MET A 164 0.22 -8.59 3.04
C MET A 164 -0.59 -9.87 3.27
N ASP A 165 0.06 -10.96 3.71
CA ASP A 165 -0.61 -12.19 4.16
C ASP A 165 -1.46 -11.93 5.41
N ASN A 166 -0.98 -11.09 6.33
CA ASN A 166 -1.67 -10.71 7.56
C ASN A 166 -2.40 -9.35 7.47
N ILE A 167 -2.97 -9.03 6.29
CA ILE A 167 -3.56 -7.72 6.03
C ILE A 167 -4.74 -7.41 6.98
N ASP A 168 -5.51 -8.43 7.35
CA ASP A 168 -6.65 -8.31 8.28
C ASP A 168 -6.27 -7.70 9.64
N SER A 169 -5.03 -7.92 10.10
CA SER A 169 -4.54 -7.27 11.32
C SER A 169 -4.42 -5.76 11.16
N PHE A 170 -4.07 -5.28 9.98
CA PHE A 170 -4.02 -3.85 9.68
C PHE A 170 -5.44 -3.30 9.46
N GLU A 171 -6.35 -4.07 8.85
CA GLU A 171 -7.78 -3.70 8.75
C GLU A 171 -8.40 -3.48 10.13
N LYS A 172 -8.18 -4.42 11.06
CA LYS A 172 -8.60 -4.27 12.45
C LYS A 172 -8.00 -3.03 13.10
N ARG A 173 -6.71 -2.80 12.90
CA ARG A 173 -6.00 -1.64 13.47
C ARG A 173 -6.55 -0.33 12.90
N TRP A 174 -6.88 -0.28 11.62
CA TRP A 174 -7.51 0.86 10.98
C TRP A 174 -8.83 1.21 11.68
N HIS A 175 -9.68 0.22 11.97
CA HIS A 175 -10.94 0.42 12.71
C HIS A 175 -10.76 0.85 14.17
N GLU A 176 -9.60 0.60 14.78
CA GLU A 176 -9.29 1.15 16.11
C GLU A 176 -8.95 2.65 16.06
N LEU A 177 -8.44 3.13 14.92
CA LEU A 177 -7.97 4.51 14.73
C LEU A 177 -9.01 5.40 14.05
N HIS A 178 -9.83 4.83 13.17
CA HIS A 178 -10.69 5.56 12.26
C HIS A 178 -12.10 4.96 12.19
N LYS A 179 -13.03 5.77 11.68
CA LYS A 179 -14.35 5.32 11.26
C LYS A 179 -14.46 5.49 9.74
N PRO A 180 -15.09 4.55 9.02
CA PRO A 180 -15.29 4.67 7.59
C PRO A 180 -16.21 5.85 7.28
N ASN A 181 -15.79 6.70 6.34
CA ASN A 181 -16.72 7.62 5.71
C ASN A 181 -17.75 6.80 4.92
N ILE A 182 -19.00 7.23 4.96
CA ILE A 182 -20.06 6.67 4.13
C ILE A 182 -20.07 7.42 2.80
N THR A 183 -19.82 6.70 1.70
CA THR A 183 -19.70 7.28 0.37
C THR A 183 -20.70 6.68 -0.63
N ASP A 184 -20.97 7.40 -1.70
CA ASP A 184 -21.51 6.78 -2.90
C ASP A 184 -20.41 6.01 -3.68
N LYS A 185 -20.80 5.44 -4.82
CA LYS A 185 -19.91 4.68 -5.71
C LYS A 185 -18.81 5.52 -6.38
N GLU A 186 -19.02 6.84 -6.47
CA GLU A 186 -18.04 7.80 -7.02
C GLU A 186 -17.12 8.36 -5.93
N GLY A 187 -17.26 7.91 -4.68
CA GLY A 187 -16.46 8.36 -3.54
C GLY A 187 -16.90 9.70 -2.95
N ASN A 188 -18.07 10.23 -3.30
CA ASN A 188 -18.61 11.43 -2.66
C ASN A 188 -19.09 11.08 -1.26
N VAL A 189 -18.67 11.87 -0.27
CA VAL A 189 -19.05 11.64 1.13
C VAL A 189 -20.50 12.06 1.36
N ILE A 190 -21.33 11.09 1.73
CA ILE A 190 -22.72 11.31 2.14
C ILE A 190 -22.78 11.57 3.65
N LYS A 191 -21.96 10.86 4.42
CA LYS A 191 -21.89 10.98 5.88
C LYS A 191 -20.50 10.63 6.41
N LYS A 192 -20.10 11.30 7.49
CA LYS A 192 -18.86 11.03 8.24
C LYS A 192 -19.15 10.25 9.52
#